data_AF-A0A1X2ELN7-F1
#
_entry.id   AF-A0A1X2ELN7-F1
#
_cell.length_a   1.000
_cell.length_b   1.000
_cell.length_c   1.000
_cell.angle_alpha   90.00
_cell.angle_beta   90.00
_cell.angle_gamma   90.00
#
_symmetry.space_group_name_H-M   'P 1'
#
loop_
_entity.id
_entity.type
_entity.pdbx_description
1 polymer ?
#
loop_
_entity_poly.entity_id
_entity_poly.type
_entity_poly.pdbx_seq_one_letter_code
_entity_poly.pdbx_strand_id
1 'polypeptide(L)'
;MLVRIVVGSAMAVATGLASAAVAGARDTECDVILPAGDRIEQALDLLSLGSAMPPNAGSRIQNAASLLSGLTSPAAVDLRLRVSTVADHVNGTNPYRDASLADDLQLARQQLTVSRQACTGG
;
A
#
# COMPACT_ATOMS: atom_id res chain seq x y z
N MET A 1 27.17 -50.81 -35.87
CA MET A 1 27.01 -50.05 -37.12
C MET A 1 26.39 -48.69 -36.78
N LEU A 2 27.17 -47.63 -37.02
CA LEU A 2 26.90 -46.17 -37.04
C LEU A 2 25.63 -45.54 -36.39
N VAL A 3 25.90 -44.79 -35.30
CA VAL A 3 25.63 -43.34 -35.04
C VAL A 3 24.60 -42.61 -35.90
N ARG A 4 23.63 -41.92 -35.25
CA ARG A 4 23.36 -40.48 -35.45
C ARG A 4 22.93 -39.79 -34.15
N ILE A 5 23.71 -38.76 -33.80
CA ILE A 5 23.52 -37.77 -32.74
C ILE A 5 22.44 -36.78 -33.17
N VAL A 6 21.54 -36.40 -32.26
CA VAL A 6 20.96 -35.04 -32.24
C VAL A 6 21.09 -34.49 -30.83
N VAL A 7 22.02 -33.55 -30.71
CA VAL A 7 22.22 -32.65 -29.58
C VAL A 7 20.98 -31.74 -29.49
N GLY A 8 20.19 -31.91 -28.44
CA GLY A 8 19.14 -30.98 -28.06
C GLY A 8 19.60 -30.19 -26.85
N SER A 9 20.28 -29.07 -27.09
CA SER A 9 20.67 -28.11 -26.05
C SER A 9 19.42 -27.50 -25.42
N ALA A 10 18.99 -28.05 -24.27
CA ALA A 10 17.99 -27.39 -23.44
C ALA A 10 18.65 -26.15 -22.82
N MET A 11 18.37 -24.98 -23.39
CA MET A 11 18.67 -23.71 -22.76
C MET A 11 17.91 -23.65 -21.44
N ALA A 12 18.65 -23.78 -20.34
CA ALA A 12 18.19 -23.36 -19.02
C ALA A 12 18.03 -21.84 -19.05
N VAL A 13 16.82 -21.36 -19.33
CA VAL A 13 16.47 -19.96 -19.14
C VAL A 13 16.28 -19.76 -17.63
N ALA A 14 17.39 -19.51 -16.95
CA ALA A 14 17.41 -18.93 -15.63
C ALA A 14 16.95 -17.46 -15.74
N THR A 15 15.66 -17.22 -15.95
CA THR A 15 15.08 -15.95 -15.54
C THR A 15 14.91 -16.04 -14.04
N GLY A 16 15.96 -15.61 -13.33
CA GLY A 16 15.82 -15.26 -11.94
C GLY A 16 14.60 -14.37 -11.82
N LEU A 17 13.58 -14.83 -11.11
CA LEU A 17 12.78 -13.91 -10.32
C LEU A 17 13.80 -13.26 -9.42
N ALA A 18 14.30 -12.11 -9.85
CA ALA A 18 14.77 -11.12 -8.92
C ALA A 18 13.56 -10.88 -8.02
N SER A 19 13.49 -11.63 -6.92
CA SER A 19 13.04 -11.07 -5.67
C SER A 19 13.82 -9.78 -5.59
N ALA A 20 13.21 -8.68 -6.03
CA ALA A 20 13.70 -7.37 -5.69
C ALA A 20 13.78 -7.48 -4.18
N ALA A 21 15.01 -7.64 -3.68
CA ALA A 21 15.27 -7.41 -2.28
C ALA A 21 14.69 -6.01 -2.11
N VAL A 22 13.53 -5.92 -1.45
CA VAL A 22 13.12 -4.69 -0.80
C VAL A 22 14.34 -4.36 -0.01
N ALA A 23 15.09 -3.39 -0.53
CA ALA A 23 16.32 -2.97 0.07
C ALA A 23 15.88 -2.54 1.45
N GLY A 24 16.14 -3.40 2.44
CA GLY A 24 15.96 -3.12 3.84
C GLY A 24 16.99 -2.08 4.22
N ALA A 25 16.85 -0.89 3.66
CA ALA A 25 17.16 0.28 4.43
C ALA A 25 16.34 0.09 5.71
N ARG A 26 17.02 0.15 6.85
CA ARG A 26 16.35 0.77 8.00
C ARG A 26 16.11 2.21 7.57
N ASP A 27 15.06 2.37 6.77
CA ASP A 27 14.70 3.57 6.06
C ASP A 27 14.39 4.58 7.14
N THR A 28 15.04 5.74 7.10
CA THR A 28 14.63 6.89 7.93
C THR A 28 13.14 7.21 7.75
N GLU A 29 12.55 6.77 6.62
CA GLU A 29 11.12 6.83 6.39
C GLU A 29 10.31 5.92 7.33
N CYS A 30 10.84 4.80 7.82
CA CYS A 30 10.14 3.90 8.74
C CYS A 30 9.89 4.51 10.11
N ASP A 31 10.73 5.45 10.55
CA ASP A 31 10.48 6.26 11.75
C ASP A 31 9.25 7.17 11.58
N VAL A 32 8.82 7.42 10.34
CA VAL A 32 7.61 8.18 10.00
C VAL A 32 6.44 7.24 9.65
N ILE A 33 6.67 6.20 8.84
CA ILE A 33 5.65 5.27 8.34
C ILE A 33 4.97 4.53 9.50
N LEU A 34 5.71 4.04 10.49
CA LEU A 34 5.13 3.30 11.61
C LEU A 34 4.15 4.16 12.42
N PRO A 35 4.54 5.32 12.98
CA PRO A 35 3.60 6.16 13.73
C PRO A 35 2.52 6.81 12.86
N ALA A 36 2.80 7.11 11.59
CA ALA A 36 1.76 7.55 10.65
C ALA A 36 0.75 6.45 10.38
N GLY A 37 1.20 5.20 10.24
CA GLY A 37 0.36 4.03 10.07
C GLY A 37 -0.64 3.84 11.22
N ASP A 38 -0.20 4.02 12.46
CA ASP A 38 -1.09 3.95 13.64
C ASP A 38 -2.16 5.04 13.61
N ARG A 39 -1.80 6.27 13.21
CA ARG A 39 -2.77 7.37 13.06
C ARG A 39 -3.73 7.15 11.90
N ILE A 40 -3.26 6.54 10.81
CA ILE A 40 -4.09 6.16 9.67
C ILE A 40 -5.10 5.08 10.08
N GLU A 41 -4.67 4.03 10.79
CA GLU A 41 -5.57 2.97 11.28
C GLU A 41 -6.70 3.54 12.13
N GLN A 42 -6.36 4.37 13.12
CA GLN A 42 -7.34 5.04 13.98
C GLN A 42 -8.32 5.92 13.20
N ALA A 43 -7.85 6.60 12.13
CA ALA A 43 -8.71 7.43 11.30
C ALA A 43 -9.63 6.58 10.41
N LEU A 44 -9.14 5.47 9.85
CA LEU A 44 -9.94 4.54 9.05
C LEU A 44 -10.99 3.82 9.90
N ASP A 45 -10.71 3.55 11.17
CA ASP A 45 -11.66 2.90 12.07
C ASP A 45 -12.92 3.73 12.35
N LEU A 46 -12.87 5.05 12.14
CA LEU A 46 -14.05 5.91 12.18
C LEU A 46 -15.14 5.47 11.19
N LEU A 47 -14.77 4.86 10.07
CA LEU A 47 -15.72 4.38 9.07
C LEU A 47 -16.52 3.18 9.55
N SER A 48 -16.03 2.46 10.57
CA SER A 48 -16.75 1.35 11.19
C SER A 48 -17.92 1.81 12.06
N LEU A 49 -18.00 3.12 12.38
CA LEU A 49 -19.07 3.70 13.20
C LEU A 49 -20.39 3.90 12.43
N GLY A 50 -20.38 3.76 11.10
CA GLY A 50 -21.58 3.89 10.27
C GLY A 50 -22.29 5.23 10.50
N SER A 51 -23.53 5.20 10.97
CA SER A 51 -24.33 6.41 11.25
C SER A 51 -23.78 7.27 12.40
N ALA A 52 -22.93 6.72 13.27
CA ALA A 52 -22.25 7.46 14.34
C ALA A 52 -20.89 8.04 13.90
N MET A 53 -20.52 7.91 12.62
CA MET A 53 -19.29 8.47 12.08
C MET A 53 -19.30 10.01 12.21
N PRO A 54 -18.23 10.63 12.71
CA PRO A 54 -18.18 12.08 12.84
C PRO A 54 -18.16 12.75 11.45
N PRO A 55 -18.79 13.93 11.28
CA PRO A 55 -18.93 14.58 9.97
C PRO A 55 -17.59 15.01 9.36
N ASN A 56 -16.54 15.09 10.18
CA ASN A 56 -15.19 15.43 9.74
C ASN A 56 -14.30 14.20 9.49
N ALA A 57 -14.85 12.97 9.44
CA ALA A 57 -14.07 11.74 9.28
C ALA A 57 -13.13 11.78 8.07
N GLY A 58 -13.61 12.20 6.88
CA GLY A 58 -12.77 12.31 5.69
C GLY A 58 -11.61 13.30 5.86
N SER A 59 -11.84 14.44 6.53
CA SER A 59 -10.76 15.38 6.87
C SER A 59 -9.72 14.78 7.84
N ARG A 60 -10.15 13.94 8.79
CA ARG A 60 -9.23 13.27 9.73
C ARG A 60 -8.38 12.22 9.01
N ILE A 61 -8.99 11.47 8.09
CA ILE A 61 -8.29 10.51 7.23
C ILE A 61 -7.26 11.23 6.35
N GLN A 62 -7.65 12.35 5.71
CA GLN A 62 -6.74 13.15 4.90
C GLN A 62 -5.56 13.70 5.73
N ASN A 63 -5.82 14.22 6.93
CA ASN A 63 -4.76 14.70 7.83
C ASN A 63 -3.80 13.57 8.22
N ALA A 64 -4.30 12.35 8.48
CA ALA A 64 -3.45 11.20 8.76
C ALA A 64 -2.57 10.83 7.54
N ALA A 65 -3.15 10.78 6.34
CA ALA A 65 -2.40 10.53 5.09
C ALA A 65 -1.31 11.59 4.82
N SER A 66 -1.55 12.84 5.24
CA SER A 66 -0.63 13.96 5.04
C SER A 66 0.72 13.75 5.72
N LEU A 67 0.78 12.94 6.78
CA LEU A 67 2.01 12.61 7.50
C LEU A 67 3.03 11.86 6.62
N LEU A 68 2.55 11.20 5.56
CA LEU A 68 3.39 10.49 4.61
C LEU A 68 3.89 11.40 3.47
N SER A 69 3.58 12.71 3.52
CA SER A 69 4.00 13.64 2.47
C SER A 69 5.50 13.88 2.51
N GLY A 70 6.14 13.86 1.34
CA GLY A 70 7.59 14.02 1.20
C GLY A 70 8.37 12.72 1.35
N LEU A 71 7.73 11.63 1.78
CA LEU A 71 8.29 10.28 1.68
C LEU A 71 8.23 9.79 0.23
N THR A 72 9.20 8.96 -0.12
CA THR A 72 9.47 8.53 -1.50
C THR A 72 9.47 7.01 -1.67
N SER A 73 9.57 6.24 -0.59
CA SER A 73 9.46 4.78 -0.68
C SER A 73 8.10 4.37 -1.27
N PRO A 74 8.05 3.28 -2.06
CA PRO A 74 6.79 2.75 -2.57
C PRO A 74 5.79 2.46 -1.43
N ALA A 75 6.29 1.95 -0.30
CA ALA A 75 5.49 1.69 0.90
C ALA A 75 4.77 2.94 1.42
N ALA A 76 5.42 4.10 1.45
CA ALA A 76 4.80 5.34 1.89
C ALA A 76 3.88 5.95 0.84
N VAL A 77 4.32 5.99 -0.42
CA VAL A 77 3.58 6.62 -1.52
C VAL A 77 2.26 5.88 -1.79
N ASP A 78 2.30 4.56 -1.91
CA ASP A 78 1.11 3.76 -2.20
C ASP A 78 0.11 3.85 -1.05
N LEU A 79 0.58 3.80 0.20
CA LEU A 79 -0.28 3.98 1.38
C LEU A 79 -0.96 5.34 1.36
N ARG A 80 -0.20 6.42 1.12
CA ARG A 80 -0.75 7.78 1.04
C ARG A 80 -1.84 7.88 -0.03
N LEU A 81 -1.63 7.30 -1.20
CA LEU A 81 -2.59 7.32 -2.31
C LEU A 81 -3.87 6.56 -1.96
N ARG A 82 -3.75 5.35 -1.40
CA ARG A 82 -4.91 4.54 -1.00
C ARG A 82 -5.73 5.23 0.09
N VAL A 83 -5.08 5.81 1.10
CA VAL A 83 -5.76 6.50 2.20
C VAL A 83 -6.38 7.81 1.73
N SER A 84 -5.73 8.56 0.84
CA SER A 84 -6.31 9.78 0.25
C SER A 84 -7.53 9.45 -0.61
N THR A 85 -7.52 8.32 -1.32
CA THR A 85 -8.70 7.85 -2.07
C THR A 85 -9.90 7.60 -1.15
N VAL A 86 -9.67 6.99 0.02
CA VAL A 86 -10.73 6.82 1.02
C VAL A 86 -11.22 8.18 1.54
N ALA A 87 -10.31 9.12 1.83
CA ALA A 87 -10.68 10.47 2.27
C ALA A 87 -11.54 11.21 1.23
N ASP A 88 -11.15 11.15 -0.05
CA ASP A 88 -11.90 11.77 -1.15
C ASP A 88 -13.29 11.17 -1.33
N HIS A 89 -13.41 9.85 -1.18
CA HIS A 89 -14.70 9.17 -1.20
C HIS A 89 -15.58 9.67 -0.05
N VAL A 90 -15.07 9.66 1.18
CA VAL A 90 -15.82 10.09 2.38
C VAL A 90 -16.22 11.56 2.31
N ASN A 91 -15.36 12.42 1.77
CA ASN A 91 -15.65 13.84 1.58
C ASN A 91 -16.58 14.13 0.38
N GLY A 92 -16.84 13.13 -0.48
CA GLY A 92 -17.62 13.33 -1.70
C GLY A 92 -16.93 14.23 -2.73
N THR A 93 -15.61 14.35 -2.70
CA THR A 93 -14.86 15.29 -3.54
C THR A 93 -14.80 14.86 -5.01
N ASN A 94 -15.02 13.57 -5.30
CA ASN A 94 -15.00 13.03 -6.66
C ASN A 94 -16.39 12.53 -7.08
N PRO A 95 -17.21 13.37 -7.75
CA PRO A 95 -18.58 13.02 -8.13
C PRO A 95 -18.68 12.01 -9.29
N TYR A 96 -17.57 11.72 -9.98
CA TYR A 96 -17.54 10.80 -11.13
C TYR A 96 -17.06 9.39 -10.76
N ARG A 97 -16.83 9.14 -9.48
CA ARG A 97 -16.24 7.88 -9.02
C ARG A 97 -17.33 6.87 -8.70
N ASP A 98 -17.47 5.88 -9.57
CA ASP A 98 -18.32 4.70 -9.36
C ASP A 98 -17.47 3.57 -8.77
N ALA A 99 -17.16 3.66 -7.49
CA ALA A 99 -16.42 2.64 -6.76
C ALA A 99 -16.99 2.50 -5.35
N SER A 100 -16.84 1.32 -4.75
CA SER A 100 -17.33 1.02 -3.40
C SER A 100 -16.39 1.55 -2.33
N LEU A 101 -16.92 2.24 -1.32
CA LEU A 101 -16.14 2.70 -0.17
C LEU A 101 -15.53 1.52 0.59
N ALA A 102 -16.24 0.40 0.64
CA ALA A 102 -15.76 -0.81 1.31
C ALA A 102 -14.51 -1.38 0.60
N ASP A 103 -14.47 -1.34 -0.73
CA ASP A 103 -13.32 -1.84 -1.51
C ASP A 103 -12.10 -0.93 -1.30
N ASP A 104 -12.31 0.40 -1.30
CA ASP A 104 -11.22 1.35 -1.04
C ASP A 104 -10.66 1.20 0.37
N LEU A 105 -11.54 1.05 1.36
CA LEU A 105 -11.15 0.83 2.75
C LEU A 105 -10.37 -0.48 2.88
N GLN A 106 -10.81 -1.55 2.21
CA GLN A 106 -10.09 -2.83 2.21
C GLN A 106 -8.69 -2.66 1.60
N LEU A 107 -8.57 -2.00 0.45
CA LEU A 107 -7.28 -1.77 -0.21
C LEU A 107 -6.36 -0.88 0.64
N ALA A 108 -6.90 0.15 1.30
CA ALA A 108 -6.13 1.00 2.21
C ALA A 108 -5.60 0.22 3.42
N ARG A 109 -6.42 -0.67 4.02
CA ARG A 109 -6.00 -1.53 5.14
C ARG A 109 -4.97 -2.59 4.73
N GLN A 110 -5.12 -3.16 3.53
CA GLN A 110 -4.12 -4.07 2.97
C GLN A 110 -2.79 -3.33 2.76
N GLN A 111 -2.83 -2.15 2.15
CA GLN A 111 -1.64 -1.35 1.93
C GLN A 111 -0.99 -0.92 3.24
N LEU A 112 -1.76 -0.58 4.28
CA LEU A 112 -1.23 -0.27 5.60
C LEU A 112 -0.41 -1.43 6.18
N THR A 113 -0.93 -2.66 6.04
CA THR A 113 -0.21 -3.87 6.46
C THR A 113 1.10 -4.04 5.68
N VAL A 114 1.06 -3.88 4.35
CA VAL A 114 2.24 -3.98 3.49
C VAL A 114 3.30 -2.94 3.87
N SER A 115 2.89 -1.69 4.10
CA SER A 115 3.81 -0.62 4.48
C SER A 115 4.45 -0.84 5.84
N ARG A 116 3.72 -1.42 6.80
CA ARG A 116 4.28 -1.83 8.10
C ARG A 116 5.28 -2.98 7.95
N GLN A 117 4.96 -3.99 7.15
CA GLN A 117 5.83 -5.14 6.90
C GLN A 117 7.16 -4.73 6.22
N ALA A 118 7.11 -3.75 5.31
CA ALA A 118 8.30 -3.18 4.70
C ALA A 118 9.29 -2.61 5.74
N CYS A 119 8.77 -2.08 6.85
CA CYS A 119 9.59 -1.53 7.93
C CYS A 119 10.13 -2.56 8.94
N THR A 120 9.59 -3.78 8.94
CA THR A 120 10.05 -4.85 9.84
C THR A 120 10.98 -5.86 9.17
N GLY A 121 11.31 -5.67 7.88
CA GLY A 121 12.21 -6.54 7.12
C GLY A 121 11.59 -7.88 6.77
N GLY A 122 10.47 -7.83 6.03
CA GLY A 122 9.63 -8.97 5.64
C GLY A 122 10.36 -10.25 5.20
#